data_AF-A0A5B7HTF9-F1
#
_entry.id   AF-A0A5B7HTF9-F1
#
_cell.length_a   1.000
_cell.length_b   1.000
_cell.length_c   1.000
_cell.angle_alpha   90.00
_cell.angle_beta   90.00
_cell.angle_gamma   90.00
#
_symmetry.space_group_name_H-M   'P 1'
#
loop_
_entity.id
_entity.type
_entity.pdbx_description
1 polymer ?
#
loop_
_entity_poly.entity_id
_entity_poly.type
_entity_poly.pdbx_seq_one_letter_code
_entity_poly.pdbx_strand_id
1 'polypeptide(L)'
;MLQDWCVASLGCGWCPADNTCYERSRGARCTNNLQTYDCPGLCPALHSCQSCLVHGAPCSWCVQAGRCTGRDQAAGGWPGRCGAEAPLNWWGGLTGEVQAAGDCRGQDRRPGITLVRHYPPVDPTRPDAVALLNHSWADLSYREEFSGALPLLPRGPATTLLTAFLHTPQAGADRGLALEAKAANASLWVSGSEGGEGRELVAQLAAGRLEAGPGKEAAVAKRPGGGKVLVPGGRQLIEAKAWVDPGAAGHLSLSWAGADRGTLSYRHLEPYSRGGAACLPHDTCLGCLTDALCQWCPGSATCLPRDDPKAVCLGGAGSGAGRHFPVLDIGECHTCEQHIYCSACVGAGCEWLPDKAHCSRRGRFTGAITLPHACPAPCHRRPTCATCLGVPGRCAWCSETQVRVSVSLSLSLIYIKSR
;
A
#
# COMPACT_ATOMS: atom_id res chain seq x y z
N MET A 1 19.62 -21.47 6.16
CA MET A 1 20.20 -20.48 5.22
C MET A 1 20.10 -20.97 3.77
N LEU A 2 20.94 -21.90 3.28
CA LEU A 2 20.87 -22.39 1.88
C LEU A 2 19.53 -23.00 1.46
N GLN A 3 18.90 -23.76 2.35
CA GLN A 3 17.56 -24.31 2.14
C GLN A 3 16.49 -23.21 2.02
N ASP A 4 16.53 -22.21 2.90
CA ASP A 4 15.53 -21.12 2.95
C ASP A 4 15.52 -20.30 1.65
N TRP A 5 16.70 -20.02 1.06
CA TRP A 5 16.78 -19.35 -0.24
C TRP A 5 16.37 -20.25 -1.41
N CYS A 6 16.62 -21.55 -1.31
CA CYS A 6 16.20 -22.51 -2.33
C CYS A 6 14.67 -22.57 -2.43
N VAL A 7 14.00 -22.70 -1.28
CA VAL A 7 12.54 -22.81 -1.22
C VAL A 7 11.86 -21.47 -1.48
N ALA A 8 12.55 -20.34 -1.34
CA ALA A 8 12.04 -19.03 -1.76
C ALA A 8 11.94 -18.87 -3.29
N SER A 9 12.61 -19.71 -4.08
CA SER A 9 12.55 -19.67 -5.54
C SER A 9 11.31 -20.40 -6.08
N LEU A 10 10.57 -19.74 -6.98
CA LEU A 10 9.28 -20.20 -7.50
C LEU A 10 9.35 -21.52 -8.28
N GLY A 11 10.53 -21.90 -8.76
CA GLY A 11 10.75 -23.05 -9.64
C GLY A 11 11.76 -24.06 -9.13
N CYS A 12 12.22 -23.95 -7.87
CA CYS A 12 13.20 -24.86 -7.31
C CYS A 12 12.56 -25.91 -6.40
N GLY A 13 13.39 -26.78 -5.83
CA GLY A 13 13.06 -27.75 -4.80
C GLY A 13 14.33 -28.10 -4.03
N TRP A 14 14.19 -28.38 -2.75
CA TRP A 14 15.33 -28.72 -1.91
C TRP A 14 15.58 -30.23 -1.93
N CYS A 15 16.82 -30.66 -2.13
CA CYS A 15 17.21 -32.07 -2.01
C CYS A 15 17.99 -32.28 -0.71
N PRO A 16 17.40 -32.89 0.34
CA PRO A 16 18.06 -33.05 1.63
C PRO A 16 19.31 -33.94 1.57
N ALA A 17 19.28 -34.97 0.72
CA ALA A 17 20.38 -35.93 0.59
C ALA A 17 21.63 -35.30 -0.05
N ASP A 18 21.43 -34.39 -1.02
CA ASP A 18 22.52 -33.74 -1.76
C ASP A 18 22.87 -32.36 -1.17
N ASN A 19 22.11 -31.89 -0.17
CA ASN A 19 22.21 -30.53 0.39
C ASN A 19 22.22 -29.44 -0.69
N THR A 20 21.48 -29.67 -1.78
CA THR A 20 21.55 -28.88 -3.02
C THR A 20 20.15 -28.52 -3.50
N CYS A 21 20.04 -27.31 -4.05
CA CYS A 21 18.83 -26.81 -4.67
C CYS A 21 18.76 -27.25 -6.13
N TYR A 22 17.69 -27.94 -6.51
CA TYR A 22 17.45 -28.31 -7.89
C TYR A 22 16.27 -27.54 -8.46
N GLU A 23 16.30 -27.31 -9.76
CA GLU A 23 15.12 -26.89 -10.50
C GLU A 23 14.05 -28.01 -10.41
N ARG A 24 12.78 -27.63 -10.28
CA ARG A 24 11.65 -28.57 -10.12
C ARG A 24 11.56 -29.59 -11.27
N SER A 25 11.92 -29.16 -12.49
CA SER A 25 11.99 -30.00 -13.69
C SER A 25 13.11 -31.05 -13.66
N ARG A 26 14.08 -30.93 -12.74
CA ARG A 26 15.26 -31.79 -12.61
C ARG A 26 15.21 -32.70 -11.39
N GLY A 27 14.02 -33.03 -10.88
CA GLY A 27 13.83 -33.87 -9.69
C GLY A 27 14.54 -35.22 -9.75
N ALA A 28 14.75 -35.78 -10.94
CA ALA A 28 15.51 -37.02 -11.14
C ALA A 28 17.01 -36.92 -10.79
N ARG A 29 17.55 -35.72 -10.58
CA ARG A 29 18.94 -35.50 -10.16
C ARG A 29 19.11 -35.45 -8.64
N CYS A 30 18.02 -35.43 -7.89
CA CYS A 30 18.10 -35.54 -6.43
C CYS A 30 18.28 -37.01 -6.08
N THR A 31 19.30 -37.33 -5.28
CA THR A 31 19.57 -38.71 -4.83
C THR A 31 18.42 -39.31 -4.00
N ASN A 32 17.52 -38.46 -3.50
CA ASN A 32 16.32 -38.83 -2.76
C ASN A 32 15.09 -38.03 -3.30
N ASN A 33 13.99 -37.98 -2.53
CA ASN A 33 12.83 -37.18 -2.89
C ASN A 33 13.14 -35.68 -2.85
N LEU A 34 12.96 -35.01 -3.99
CA LEU A 34 13.02 -33.55 -4.08
C LEU A 34 11.85 -32.93 -3.31
N GLN A 35 12.14 -32.19 -2.26
CA GLN A 35 11.16 -31.45 -1.46
C GLN A 35 10.74 -30.20 -2.23
N THR A 36 9.62 -30.33 -2.96
CA THR A 36 8.99 -29.24 -3.72
C THR A 36 7.79 -28.63 -3.00
N TYR A 37 7.30 -29.29 -1.93
CA TYR A 37 6.18 -28.83 -1.10
C TYR A 37 6.48 -27.51 -0.40
N ASP A 38 7.75 -27.22 -0.11
CA ASP A 38 8.18 -25.98 0.54
C ASP A 38 8.32 -24.81 -0.44
N CYS A 39 8.24 -25.07 -1.75
CA CYS A 39 8.35 -24.01 -2.76
C CYS A 39 6.98 -23.37 -2.95
N PRO A 40 6.83 -22.05 -2.73
CA PRO A 40 5.54 -21.38 -2.74
C PRO A 40 4.84 -21.49 -4.10
N GLY A 41 5.60 -21.69 -5.18
CA GLY A 41 5.08 -21.72 -6.54
C GLY A 41 4.67 -20.34 -7.03
N LEU A 42 4.14 -20.25 -8.25
CA LEU A 42 3.83 -18.97 -8.88
C LEU A 42 2.72 -18.20 -8.16
N CYS A 43 1.65 -18.88 -7.69
CA CYS A 43 0.48 -18.20 -7.13
C CYS A 43 0.82 -17.27 -5.97
N PRO A 44 1.51 -17.69 -4.90
CA PRO A 44 1.76 -16.81 -3.76
C PRO A 44 2.67 -15.60 -4.05
N ALA A 45 3.37 -15.58 -5.19
CA ALA A 45 4.17 -14.44 -5.64
C ALA A 45 3.36 -13.38 -6.42
N LEU A 46 2.11 -13.70 -6.80
CA LEU A 46 1.22 -12.78 -7.49
C LEU A 46 0.36 -12.04 -6.45
N HIS A 47 0.57 -10.73 -6.35
CA HIS A 47 0.03 -9.91 -5.26
C HIS A 47 -1.25 -9.14 -5.62
N SER A 48 -1.72 -9.23 -6.87
CA SER A 48 -2.98 -8.60 -7.31
C SER A 48 -3.91 -9.59 -7.99
N CYS A 49 -5.21 -9.32 -7.94
CA CYS A 49 -6.22 -10.17 -8.59
C CYS A 49 -5.92 -10.34 -10.09
N GLN A 50 -5.58 -9.25 -10.78
CA GLN A 50 -5.29 -9.29 -12.21
C GLN A 50 -4.03 -10.10 -12.50
N SER A 51 -2.92 -9.85 -11.79
CA SER A 51 -1.69 -10.61 -11.99
C SER A 51 -1.89 -12.10 -11.70
N CYS A 52 -2.63 -12.43 -10.62
CA CYS A 52 -3.00 -13.79 -10.25
C CYS A 52 -3.72 -14.54 -11.36
N LEU A 53 -4.74 -13.92 -11.97
CA LEU A 53 -5.64 -14.59 -12.91
C LEU A 53 -5.16 -14.53 -14.36
N VAL A 54 -4.28 -13.59 -14.71
CA VAL A 54 -3.65 -13.51 -16.04
C VAL A 54 -2.43 -14.42 -16.13
N HIS A 55 -1.58 -14.44 -15.11
CA HIS A 55 -0.30 -15.16 -15.16
C HIS A 55 -0.31 -16.49 -14.42
N GLY A 56 -1.25 -16.69 -13.49
CA GLY A 56 -1.18 -17.77 -12.51
C GLY A 56 -1.81 -19.10 -12.91
N ALA A 57 -2.38 -19.29 -14.11
CA ALA A 57 -3.14 -20.53 -14.40
C ALA A 57 -2.38 -21.83 -14.00
N PRO A 58 -2.91 -22.67 -13.08
CA PRO A 58 -4.24 -22.65 -12.43
C PRO A 58 -4.25 -22.02 -11.01
N CYS A 59 -4.23 -20.69 -10.89
CA CYS A 59 -4.46 -19.97 -9.63
C CYS A 59 -5.90 -19.45 -9.49
N SER A 60 -6.30 -19.15 -8.26
CA SER A 60 -7.52 -18.44 -7.86
C SER A 60 -7.17 -17.27 -6.94
N TRP A 61 -7.96 -16.20 -6.98
CA TRP A 61 -7.75 -15.03 -6.12
C TRP A 61 -8.70 -15.04 -4.93
N CYS A 62 -8.15 -15.02 -3.72
CA CYS A 62 -8.92 -14.94 -2.48
C CYS A 62 -9.05 -13.49 -2.02
N VAL A 63 -10.24 -12.90 -2.26
CA VAL A 63 -10.52 -11.48 -2.00
C VAL A 63 -10.31 -11.11 -0.54
N GLN A 64 -10.85 -11.91 0.38
CA GLN A 64 -10.74 -11.63 1.82
C GLN A 64 -9.30 -11.62 2.33
N ALA A 65 -8.48 -12.53 1.80
CA ALA A 65 -7.07 -12.65 2.17
C ALA A 65 -6.18 -11.68 1.39
N GLY A 66 -6.65 -11.16 0.24
CA GLY A 66 -5.84 -10.42 -0.72
C GLY A 66 -4.67 -11.27 -1.23
N ARG A 67 -4.89 -12.56 -1.49
CA ARG A 67 -3.84 -13.52 -1.84
C ARG A 67 -4.25 -14.41 -3.01
N CYS A 68 -3.26 -14.71 -3.85
CA CYS A 68 -3.38 -15.66 -4.93
C CYS A 68 -2.99 -17.07 -4.45
N THR A 69 -3.84 -18.06 -4.73
CA THR A 69 -3.70 -19.44 -4.26
C THR A 69 -3.76 -20.41 -5.43
N GLY A 70 -3.09 -21.56 -5.33
CA GLY A 70 -3.18 -22.62 -6.35
C GLY A 70 -4.49 -23.39 -6.25
N ARG A 71 -5.13 -23.68 -7.40
CA ARG A 71 -6.42 -24.38 -7.47
C ARG A 71 -6.36 -25.81 -6.91
N ASP A 72 -5.19 -26.44 -6.96
CA ASP A 72 -4.98 -27.86 -6.61
C ASP A 72 -4.38 -28.08 -5.20
N GLN A 73 -4.08 -27.02 -4.42
CA GLN A 73 -3.52 -27.13 -3.06
C GLN A 73 -4.58 -27.50 -2.00
N ALA A 74 -5.51 -28.39 -2.34
CA ALA A 74 -6.47 -28.99 -1.40
C ALA A 74 -5.87 -30.12 -0.53
N ALA A 75 -4.66 -30.60 -0.85
CA ALA A 75 -4.10 -31.83 -0.27
C ALA A 75 -3.32 -31.66 1.05
N GLY A 76 -3.18 -30.43 1.56
CA GLY A 76 -2.34 -30.12 2.72
C GLY A 76 -3.08 -29.50 3.90
N GLY A 77 -4.19 -30.09 4.35
CA GLY A 77 -4.77 -29.85 5.69
C GLY A 77 -5.26 -28.44 6.03
N TRP A 78 -5.21 -27.45 5.13
CA TRP A 78 -5.87 -26.16 5.32
C TRP A 78 -7.33 -26.29 4.87
N PRO A 79 -8.32 -26.03 5.74
CA PRO A 79 -9.70 -26.23 5.37
C PRO A 79 -10.08 -25.18 4.31
N GLY A 80 -10.49 -25.62 3.12
CA GLY A 80 -11.29 -24.89 2.14
C GLY A 80 -10.59 -23.91 1.19
N ARG A 81 -11.14 -23.81 -0.03
CA ARG A 81 -10.97 -22.68 -0.96
C ARG A 81 -11.04 -21.37 -0.18
N CYS A 82 -9.97 -20.57 -0.23
CA CYS A 82 -9.86 -19.30 0.49
C CYS A 82 -10.09 -19.32 2.02
N GLY A 83 -10.02 -20.50 2.66
CA GLY A 83 -10.35 -20.71 4.07
C GLY A 83 -11.83 -21.09 4.26
N ALA A 84 -12.11 -22.28 4.78
CA ALA A 84 -13.47 -22.80 5.05
C ALA A 84 -14.18 -22.15 6.24
N GLU A 85 -13.65 -21.06 6.77
CA GLU A 85 -14.44 -20.15 7.57
C GLU A 85 -14.91 -19.06 6.61
N ALA A 86 -15.99 -19.29 5.86
CA ALA A 86 -16.82 -18.16 5.46
C ALA A 86 -17.41 -17.63 6.77
N PRO A 87 -16.82 -16.60 7.40
CA PRO A 87 -17.19 -16.27 8.76
C PRO A 87 -18.49 -15.48 8.63
N LEU A 88 -19.48 -15.84 9.45
CA LEU A 88 -20.55 -14.93 9.81
C LEU A 88 -19.95 -13.52 9.95
N ASN A 89 -20.51 -12.52 9.26
CA ASN A 89 -20.22 -11.07 9.37
C ASN A 89 -19.28 -10.39 8.35
N TRP A 90 -18.81 -11.02 7.27
CA TRP A 90 -18.22 -10.24 6.16
C TRP A 90 -19.32 -9.62 5.28
N TRP A 91 -19.21 -8.32 5.02
CA TRP A 91 -20.16 -7.54 4.22
C TRP A 91 -20.13 -7.84 2.71
N GLY A 92 -19.09 -8.52 2.19
CA GLY A 92 -18.88 -8.73 0.75
C GLY A 92 -19.49 -9.99 0.12
N GLY A 93 -20.35 -10.73 0.83
CA GLY A 93 -21.06 -11.91 0.29
C GLY A 93 -20.27 -13.23 0.38
N LEU A 94 -20.83 -14.33 -0.14
CA LEU A 94 -20.33 -15.70 0.11
C LEU A 94 -19.19 -16.16 -0.83
N THR A 95 -19.02 -15.57 -2.01
CA THR A 95 -18.02 -16.04 -2.99
C THR A 95 -16.78 -15.16 -2.95
N GLY A 96 -15.97 -15.34 -1.90
CA GLY A 96 -14.68 -14.65 -1.69
C GLY A 96 -13.55 -15.09 -2.63
N GLU A 97 -13.85 -15.78 -3.73
CA GLU A 97 -12.89 -16.34 -4.69
C GLU A 97 -13.19 -15.83 -6.12
N VAL A 98 -12.21 -15.23 -6.77
CA VAL A 98 -12.29 -14.78 -8.16
C VAL A 98 -11.47 -15.74 -9.04
N GLN A 99 -12.05 -16.14 -10.17
CA GLN A 99 -11.45 -17.13 -11.08
C GLN A 99 -11.18 -16.61 -12.49
N ALA A 100 -11.72 -15.45 -12.86
CA ALA A 100 -11.46 -14.81 -14.15
C ALA A 100 -10.93 -13.38 -13.97
N ALA A 101 -9.91 -13.00 -14.73
CA ALA A 101 -9.29 -11.67 -14.64
C ALA A 101 -10.28 -10.51 -14.90
N GLY A 102 -11.30 -10.74 -15.75
CA GLY A 102 -12.34 -9.75 -16.02
C GLY A 102 -13.22 -9.43 -14.81
N ASP A 103 -13.34 -10.37 -13.88
CA ASP A 103 -14.17 -10.23 -12.69
C ASP A 103 -13.48 -9.44 -11.57
N CYS A 104 -12.15 -9.29 -11.63
CA CYS A 104 -11.39 -8.55 -10.64
C CYS A 104 -11.95 -7.14 -10.45
N ARG A 105 -12.43 -6.49 -11.51
CA ARG A 105 -13.01 -5.15 -11.43
C ARG A 105 -14.31 -5.11 -10.62
N GLY A 106 -15.13 -6.14 -10.59
CA GLY A 106 -16.35 -6.16 -9.77
C GLY A 106 -16.13 -6.75 -8.38
N GLN A 107 -15.32 -7.81 -8.32
CA GLN A 107 -15.32 -8.75 -7.20
C GLN A 107 -14.13 -8.60 -6.24
N ASP A 108 -13.03 -7.94 -6.66
CA ASP A 108 -11.89 -7.70 -5.76
C ASP A 108 -12.17 -6.52 -4.80
N ARG A 109 -13.07 -6.76 -3.84
CA ARG A 109 -13.47 -5.81 -2.79
C ARG A 109 -12.99 -6.32 -1.44
N ARG A 110 -11.72 -6.02 -1.15
CA ARG A 110 -11.03 -6.49 0.06
C ARG A 110 -11.55 -5.77 1.30
N PRO A 111 -11.74 -6.46 2.45
CA PRO A 111 -12.06 -5.80 3.71
C PRO A 111 -10.84 -5.05 4.28
N GLY A 112 -11.07 -3.99 5.04
CA GLY A 112 -10.02 -3.19 5.67
C GLY A 112 -10.34 -1.71 5.76
N ILE A 113 -9.36 -0.95 6.24
CA ILE A 113 -9.45 0.51 6.40
C ILE A 113 -8.44 1.20 5.49
N THR A 114 -8.88 2.25 4.81
CA THR A 114 -8.02 3.05 3.93
C THR A 114 -7.19 4.00 4.77
N LEU A 115 -5.87 3.78 4.77
CA LEU A 115 -4.87 4.70 5.31
C LEU A 115 -4.50 5.72 4.23
N VAL A 116 -4.52 7.00 4.58
CA VAL A 116 -4.01 8.10 3.74
C VAL A 116 -3.06 8.96 4.56
N ARG A 117 -1.86 9.20 4.04
CA ARG A 117 -0.86 10.08 4.68
C ARG A 117 -0.50 11.25 3.79
N HIS A 118 -0.37 12.40 4.44
CA HIS A 118 0.11 13.64 3.84
C HIS A 118 1.29 14.18 4.66
N TYR A 119 2.39 14.45 3.98
CA TYR A 119 3.56 15.08 4.52
C TYR A 119 3.66 16.53 4.00
N PRO A 120 4.17 17.47 4.81
CA PRO A 120 4.37 18.86 4.42
C PRO A 120 5.22 19.08 3.15
N PRO A 121 4.86 20.05 2.27
CA PRO A 121 3.61 20.80 2.30
C PRO A 121 2.43 19.89 1.98
N VAL A 122 1.38 19.97 2.80
CA VAL A 122 0.20 19.09 2.70
C VAL A 122 -0.60 19.47 1.47
N ASP A 123 -0.84 18.49 0.60
CA ASP A 123 -1.76 18.60 -0.54
C ASP A 123 -2.86 17.52 -0.38
N PRO A 124 -4.10 17.90 -0.05
CA PRO A 124 -5.17 16.93 0.22
C PRO A 124 -5.59 16.13 -1.03
N THR A 125 -5.22 16.56 -2.23
CA THR A 125 -5.57 15.87 -3.48
C THR A 125 -4.51 14.86 -3.92
N ARG A 126 -3.29 14.99 -3.38
CA ARG A 126 -2.11 14.20 -3.76
C ARG A 126 -1.47 13.59 -2.51
N PRO A 127 -2.01 12.46 -2.02
CA PRO A 127 -1.46 11.79 -0.85
C PRO A 127 -0.04 11.26 -1.12
N ASP A 128 0.80 11.31 -0.09
CA ASP A 128 2.18 10.81 -0.15
C ASP A 128 2.27 9.30 0.04
N ALA A 129 1.32 8.73 0.79
CA ALA A 129 1.18 7.29 0.94
C ALA A 129 -0.29 6.92 1.14
N VAL A 130 -0.70 5.84 0.48
CA VAL A 130 -2.01 5.21 0.66
C VAL A 130 -1.78 3.73 0.92
N ALA A 131 -2.59 3.13 1.78
CA ALA A 131 -2.55 1.69 2.01
C ALA A 131 -3.93 1.18 2.42
N LEU A 132 -4.21 -0.08 2.13
CA LEU A 132 -5.35 -0.80 2.70
C LEU A 132 -4.86 -1.64 3.88
N LEU A 133 -5.29 -1.31 5.09
CA LEU A 133 -4.86 -2.01 6.30
C LEU A 133 -5.87 -3.09 6.68
N ASN A 134 -5.35 -4.28 7.02
CA ASN A 134 -6.11 -5.39 7.59
C ASN A 134 -6.23 -5.31 9.13
N HIS A 135 -6.08 -4.11 9.69
CA HIS A 135 -6.16 -3.81 11.10
C HIS A 135 -6.64 -2.36 11.29
N SER A 136 -7.12 -2.04 12.48
CA SER A 136 -7.75 -0.75 12.79
C SER A 136 -6.80 0.28 13.43
N TRP A 137 -5.50 0.17 13.16
CA TRP A 137 -4.47 1.02 13.75
C TRP A 137 -3.42 1.43 12.72
N ALA A 138 -2.61 2.44 13.04
CA ALA A 138 -1.45 2.83 12.26
C ALA A 138 -0.41 3.50 13.16
N ASP A 139 0.86 3.18 12.94
CA ASP A 139 1.94 3.95 13.51
C ASP A 139 2.03 5.32 12.83
N LEU A 140 2.31 6.34 13.62
CA LEU A 140 2.41 7.71 13.17
C LEU A 140 3.89 8.08 13.17
N SER A 141 4.43 8.38 12.01
CA SER A 141 5.81 8.82 11.91
C SER A 141 5.98 9.75 10.73
N TYR A 142 6.96 10.63 10.86
CA TYR A 142 7.48 11.36 9.72
C TYR A 142 8.34 10.42 8.88
N ARG A 143 8.07 10.35 7.57
CA ARG A 143 8.93 9.58 6.68
C ARG A 143 10.23 10.36 6.44
N GLU A 144 11.35 9.80 6.89
CA GLU A 144 12.65 10.24 6.39
C GLU A 144 12.85 9.65 5.00
N GLU A 145 12.98 10.51 4.00
CA GLU A 145 13.20 10.06 2.61
C GLU A 145 14.60 9.50 2.37
N PHE A 146 15.56 9.98 3.14
CA PHE A 146 16.92 9.51 3.20
C PHE A 146 17.51 9.90 4.56
N SER A 147 18.59 9.23 4.96
CA SER A 147 19.27 9.54 6.22
C SER A 147 19.69 11.01 6.28
N GLY A 148 19.24 11.70 7.33
CA GLY A 148 19.50 13.13 7.52
C GLY A 148 18.60 14.06 6.70
N ALA A 149 17.49 13.57 6.15
CA ALA A 149 16.51 14.41 5.44
C ALA A 149 15.73 15.33 6.38
N LEU A 150 15.50 14.93 7.63
CA LEU A 150 14.60 15.61 8.57
C LEU A 150 14.87 17.14 8.72
N PRO A 151 16.12 17.61 8.85
CA PRO A 151 16.41 19.05 8.95
C PRO A 151 16.16 19.83 7.67
N LEU A 152 16.09 19.16 6.51
CA LEU A 152 15.88 19.75 5.19
C LEU A 152 14.40 19.80 4.80
N LEU A 153 13.54 19.06 5.52
CA LEU A 153 12.13 18.96 5.21
C LEU A 153 11.38 20.26 5.61
N PRO A 154 10.27 20.57 4.93
CA PRO A 154 9.44 21.70 5.27
C PRO A 154 8.87 21.50 6.68
N ARG A 155 8.78 22.60 7.44
CA ARG A 155 8.17 22.59 8.77
C ARG A 155 6.66 22.37 8.64
N GLY A 156 6.10 21.53 9.50
CA GLY A 156 4.67 21.29 9.62
C GLY A 156 4.38 19.88 10.12
N PRO A 157 3.15 19.59 10.56
CA PRO A 157 2.80 18.26 11.01
C PRO A 157 2.48 17.33 9.83
N ALA A 158 2.84 16.06 9.95
CA ALA A 158 2.34 15.01 9.07
C ALA A 158 0.92 14.65 9.49
N THR A 159 0.03 14.46 8.51
CA THR A 159 -1.36 14.07 8.75
C THR A 159 -1.60 12.64 8.29
N THR A 160 -2.24 11.85 9.15
CA THR A 160 -2.69 10.49 8.85
C THR A 160 -4.19 10.41 8.99
N LEU A 161 -4.86 9.81 8.01
CA LEU A 161 -6.29 9.51 8.02
C LEU A 161 -6.49 8.00 7.91
N LEU A 162 -7.40 7.46 8.72
CA LEU A 162 -7.95 6.12 8.63
C LEU A 162 -9.44 6.24 8.29
N THR A 163 -9.85 5.78 7.12
CA THR A 163 -11.21 5.95 6.58
C THR A 163 -11.81 4.62 6.13
N ALA A 164 -13.03 4.33 6.58
CA ALA A 164 -13.76 3.11 6.24
C ALA A 164 -15.25 3.28 6.48
N PHE A 165 -16.05 2.44 5.82
CA PHE A 165 -17.41 2.15 6.25
C PHE A 165 -17.39 1.03 7.30
N LEU A 166 -17.90 1.32 8.49
CA LEU A 166 -18.07 0.37 9.57
C LEU A 166 -19.42 -0.34 9.45
N HIS A 167 -19.37 -1.66 9.33
CA HIS A 167 -20.52 -2.55 9.40
C HIS A 167 -20.70 -3.03 10.84
N THR A 168 -21.83 -2.65 11.43
CA THR A 168 -22.13 -2.98 12.82
C THR A 168 -22.95 -4.28 12.93
N PRO A 169 -22.71 -5.14 13.94
CA PRO A 169 -23.51 -6.34 14.14
C PRO A 169 -25.01 -6.05 14.37
N GLN A 170 -25.90 -6.94 13.93
CA GLN A 170 -27.36 -6.71 13.94
C GLN A 170 -28.04 -6.81 15.32
N ALA A 171 -27.54 -7.59 16.29
CA ALA A 171 -28.20 -7.74 17.59
C ALA A 171 -27.28 -8.18 18.75
N GLY A 172 -27.53 -7.67 19.96
CA GLY A 172 -27.08 -8.27 21.23
C GLY A 172 -25.91 -7.62 21.97
N ALA A 173 -25.15 -6.71 21.34
CA ALA A 173 -24.06 -6.02 22.01
C ALA A 173 -24.17 -4.50 21.77
N ASP A 174 -24.42 -3.73 22.82
CA ASP A 174 -24.28 -2.27 22.79
C ASP A 174 -22.79 -1.94 22.71
N ARG A 175 -22.24 -2.02 21.50
CA ARG A 175 -20.83 -1.72 21.23
C ARG A 175 -20.71 -0.24 20.89
N GLY A 176 -19.88 0.45 21.64
CA GLY A 176 -19.39 1.77 21.28
C GLY A 176 -18.12 1.67 20.44
N LEU A 177 -17.57 2.83 20.05
CA LEU A 177 -16.29 2.95 19.38
C LEU A 177 -15.34 3.73 20.30
N ALA A 178 -14.07 3.35 20.36
CA ALA A 178 -13.04 4.11 21.06
C ALA A 178 -11.92 4.50 20.09
N LEU A 179 -11.38 5.69 20.29
CA LEU A 179 -10.21 6.23 19.63
C LEU A 179 -9.05 6.19 20.62
N GLU A 180 -7.92 5.61 20.25
CA GLU A 180 -6.70 5.67 21.05
C GLU A 180 -5.58 6.34 20.26
N ALA A 181 -4.82 7.21 20.92
CA ALA A 181 -3.70 7.91 20.30
C ALA A 181 -2.58 8.16 21.29
N LYS A 182 -1.35 7.86 20.85
CA LYS A 182 -0.12 8.11 21.60
C LYS A 182 0.74 9.14 20.88
N ALA A 183 1.22 10.14 21.63
CA ALA A 183 2.09 11.20 21.13
C ALA A 183 1.58 11.92 19.85
N ALA A 184 0.26 12.01 19.71
CA ALA A 184 -0.39 12.61 18.57
C ALA A 184 -1.70 13.30 18.98
N ASN A 185 -2.06 14.34 18.25
CA ASN A 185 -3.42 14.86 18.30
C ASN A 185 -4.28 14.00 17.38
N ALA A 186 -5.44 13.56 17.84
CA ALA A 186 -6.33 12.70 17.08
C ALA A 186 -7.79 13.12 17.22
N SER A 187 -8.57 12.88 16.18
CA SER A 187 -10.01 13.12 16.14
C SER A 187 -10.70 11.98 15.42
N LEU A 188 -11.91 11.64 15.86
CA LEU A 188 -12.75 10.60 15.27
C LEU A 188 -14.08 11.21 14.85
N TRP A 189 -14.42 11.03 13.59
CA TRP A 189 -15.64 11.52 12.96
C TRP A 189 -16.49 10.34 12.50
N VAL A 190 -17.80 10.48 12.62
CA VAL A 190 -18.77 9.48 12.17
C VAL A 190 -19.85 10.17 11.34
N SER A 191 -20.21 9.58 10.20
CA SER A 191 -21.37 9.98 9.41
C SER A 191 -22.29 8.81 9.14
N GLY A 192 -23.60 9.06 9.20
CA GLY A 192 -24.63 8.11 8.77
C GLY A 192 -24.93 8.18 7.27
N SER A 193 -24.38 9.16 6.55
CA SER A 193 -24.55 9.29 5.10
C SER A 193 -23.34 8.71 4.35
N GLU A 194 -23.58 8.12 3.19
CA GLU A 194 -22.52 7.53 2.36
C GLU A 194 -21.54 8.58 1.82
N GLY A 195 -22.03 9.80 1.56
CA GLY A 195 -21.20 10.91 1.06
C GLY A 195 -20.35 11.61 2.12
N GLY A 196 -20.51 11.25 3.40
CA GLY A 196 -19.85 11.95 4.50
C GLY A 196 -20.42 13.34 4.78
N GLU A 197 -21.60 13.67 4.26
CA GLU A 197 -22.34 14.85 4.70
C GLU A 197 -22.84 14.64 6.13
N GLY A 198 -22.84 15.70 6.94
CA GLY A 198 -23.24 15.60 8.36
C GLY A 198 -22.29 14.74 9.21
N ARG A 199 -20.98 14.73 8.90
CA ARG A 199 -19.97 14.14 9.80
C ARG A 199 -20.00 14.85 11.14
N GLU A 200 -20.08 14.07 12.21
CA GLU A 200 -20.05 14.55 13.59
C GLU A 200 -18.74 14.14 14.27
N LEU A 201 -18.11 15.07 14.98
CA LEU A 201 -16.98 14.78 15.85
C LEU A 201 -17.48 14.01 17.08
N VAL A 202 -17.01 12.78 17.26
CA VAL A 202 -17.46 11.91 18.36
C VAL A 202 -16.37 11.61 19.38
N ALA A 203 -15.09 11.77 19.04
CA ALA A 203 -13.99 11.70 20.00
C ALA A 203 -12.81 12.58 19.57
N GLN A 204 -12.06 13.10 20.55
CA GLN A 204 -10.88 13.91 20.31
C GLN A 204 -9.85 13.69 21.41
N LEU A 205 -8.58 13.61 21.03
CA LEU A 205 -7.40 13.47 21.90
C LEU A 205 -6.39 14.54 21.51
N ALA A 206 -5.75 15.14 22.51
CA ALA A 206 -4.71 16.15 22.30
C ALA A 206 -3.35 15.64 22.79
N ALA A 207 -2.31 15.85 21.99
CA ALA A 207 -0.93 15.61 22.37
C ALA A 207 -0.58 16.51 23.57
N GLY A 208 -0.16 15.91 24.68
CA GLY A 208 0.21 16.65 25.90
C GLY A 208 -0.80 16.61 27.04
N ARG A 209 -2.00 16.05 26.85
CA ARG A 209 -2.91 15.71 27.99
C ARG A 209 -2.56 14.37 28.68
N LEU A 210 -1.34 13.88 28.44
CA LEU A 210 -0.77 12.67 29.02
C LEU A 210 -0.29 12.96 30.45
N GLU A 211 -1.23 13.18 31.36
CA GLU A 211 -0.97 12.91 32.77
C GLU A 211 -0.68 11.41 32.90
N ALA A 212 0.51 11.04 33.37
CA ALA A 212 0.97 9.66 33.48
C ALA A 212 -0.03 8.80 34.28
N GLY A 213 -0.85 8.02 33.57
CA GLY A 213 -1.84 7.13 34.17
C GLY A 213 -2.37 6.14 33.14
N PRO A 214 -2.56 4.86 33.51
CA PRO A 214 -3.11 3.85 32.61
C PRO A 214 -4.56 4.20 32.27
N GLY A 215 -4.84 4.55 31.01
CA GLY A 215 -6.21 4.77 30.50
C GLY A 215 -6.54 6.17 29.95
N LYS A 216 -5.61 7.13 29.93
CA LYS A 216 -5.84 8.48 29.38
C LYS A 216 -5.47 8.65 27.88
N GLU A 217 -4.97 7.59 27.24
CA GLU A 217 -4.64 7.57 25.80
C GLU A 217 -5.84 7.18 24.91
N ALA A 218 -7.02 6.96 25.50
CA ALA A 218 -8.23 6.52 24.81
C ALA A 218 -9.42 7.44 25.10
N ALA A 219 -10.19 7.77 24.06
CA ALA A 219 -11.44 8.50 24.14
C ALA A 219 -12.58 7.65 23.58
N VAL A 220 -13.59 7.38 24.41
CA VAL A 220 -14.82 6.68 23.98
C VAL A 220 -15.67 7.66 23.17
N ALA A 221 -16.09 7.23 21.99
CA ALA A 221 -16.93 8.01 21.09
C ALA A 221 -18.29 8.33 21.72
N LYS A 222 -18.69 9.60 21.66
CA LYS A 222 -19.99 10.10 22.13
C LYS A 222 -20.50 11.15 21.14
N ARG A 223 -21.77 11.05 20.73
CA ARG A 223 -22.38 12.13 19.94
C ARG A 223 -22.60 13.36 20.81
N PRO A 224 -22.44 14.59 20.27
CA PRO A 224 -22.72 15.82 21.02
C PRO A 224 -24.14 15.88 21.61
N GLY A 225 -25.13 15.31 20.91
CA GLY A 225 -26.51 15.23 21.37
C GLY A 225 -26.86 14.05 22.28
N GLY A 226 -25.88 13.24 22.72
CA GLY A 226 -26.11 12.09 23.61
C GLY A 226 -26.74 10.85 22.95
N GLY A 227 -27.01 10.89 21.64
CA GLY A 227 -27.51 9.73 20.89
C GLY A 227 -26.45 8.62 20.72
N LYS A 228 -26.91 7.43 20.31
CA LYS A 228 -26.01 6.30 20.01
C LYS A 228 -25.06 6.67 18.85
N VAL A 229 -23.77 6.46 19.04
CA VAL A 229 -22.76 6.68 17.98
C VAL A 229 -22.97 5.72 16.82
N LEU A 230 -23.19 4.46 17.14
CA LEU A 230 -23.38 3.37 16.18
C LEU A 230 -24.84 2.94 16.12
N VAL A 231 -25.34 2.75 14.91
CA VAL A 231 -26.68 2.24 14.59
C VAL A 231 -26.53 0.74 14.32
N PRO A 232 -27.13 -0.15 15.11
CA PRO A 232 -27.01 -1.60 14.93
C PRO A 232 -27.45 -2.05 13.53
N GLY A 233 -26.71 -2.99 12.93
CA GLY A 233 -26.94 -3.45 11.57
C GLY A 233 -26.69 -2.40 10.48
N GLY A 234 -26.20 -1.21 10.84
CA GLY A 234 -25.94 -0.12 9.92
C GLY A 234 -24.54 -0.18 9.29
N ARG A 235 -24.42 0.49 8.13
CA ARG A 235 -23.19 0.85 7.44
C ARG A 235 -22.93 2.35 7.66
N GLN A 236 -21.87 2.72 8.34
CA GLN A 236 -21.58 4.12 8.70
C GLN A 236 -20.15 4.50 8.33
N LEU A 237 -19.94 5.70 7.80
CA LEU A 237 -18.60 6.20 7.52
C LEU A 237 -17.91 6.59 8.83
N ILE A 238 -16.70 6.07 9.05
CA ILE A 238 -15.80 6.46 10.13
C ILE A 238 -14.52 7.06 9.56
N GLU A 239 -14.04 8.12 10.19
CA GLU A 239 -12.78 8.77 9.83
C GLU A 239 -12.01 9.13 11.11
N ALA A 240 -10.87 8.48 11.33
CA ALA A 240 -9.93 8.86 12.36
C ALA A 240 -8.77 9.64 11.74
N LYS A 241 -8.60 10.89 12.17
CA LYS A 241 -7.56 11.79 11.69
C LYS A 241 -6.60 12.09 12.82
N ALA A 242 -5.31 11.86 12.61
CA ALA A 242 -4.25 12.22 13.53
C ALA A 242 -3.17 13.06 12.87
N TRP A 243 -2.47 13.86 13.67
CA TRP A 243 -1.29 14.59 13.22
C TRP A 243 -0.15 14.52 14.23
N VAL A 244 1.06 14.41 13.70
CA VAL A 244 2.31 14.32 14.45
C VAL A 244 3.32 15.33 13.94
N ASP A 245 4.06 15.93 14.86
CA ASP A 245 5.11 16.90 14.54
C ASP A 245 6.35 16.21 13.92
N PRO A 246 7.20 16.96 13.19
CA PRO A 246 8.44 16.42 12.64
C PRO A 246 9.32 15.78 13.71
N GLY A 247 9.80 14.57 13.45
CA GLY A 247 10.65 13.80 14.37
C GLY A 247 9.91 13.11 15.52
N ALA A 248 8.59 13.32 15.65
CA ALA A 248 7.78 12.56 16.59
C ALA A 248 7.36 11.20 16.01
N ALA A 249 7.27 10.20 16.89
CA ALA A 249 6.67 8.92 16.62
C ALA A 249 5.47 8.73 17.55
N GLY A 250 4.35 8.27 17.00
CA GLY A 250 3.11 8.07 17.71
C GLY A 250 2.37 6.83 17.22
N HIS A 251 1.16 6.64 17.73
CA HIS A 251 0.30 5.52 17.37
C HIS A 251 -1.15 6.00 17.35
N LEU A 252 -1.95 5.46 16.42
CA LEU A 252 -3.38 5.71 16.30
C LEU A 252 -4.10 4.36 16.21
N SER A 253 -5.13 4.13 17.01
CA SER A 253 -5.93 2.91 16.95
C SER A 253 -7.43 3.17 17.14
N LEU A 254 -8.23 2.27 16.60
CA LEU A 254 -9.68 2.20 16.79
C LEU A 254 -10.05 0.84 17.37
N SER A 255 -10.88 0.83 18.41
CA SER A 255 -11.29 -0.38 19.13
C SER A 255 -12.78 -0.34 19.50
N TRP A 256 -13.37 -1.50 19.81
CA TRP A 256 -14.73 -1.53 20.36
C TRP A 256 -14.70 -1.00 21.80
N ALA A 257 -15.66 -0.14 22.14
CA ALA A 257 -15.89 0.31 23.50
C ALA A 257 -17.06 -0.48 24.14
N GLY A 258 -16.97 -0.78 25.43
CA GLY A 258 -18.01 -1.49 26.17
C GLY A 258 -17.45 -2.50 27.18
N ALA A 259 -18.34 -3.35 27.72
CA ALA A 259 -18.00 -4.40 28.68
C ALA A 259 -17.15 -5.53 28.06
N ASP A 260 -17.32 -5.79 26.77
CA ASP A 260 -16.49 -6.67 25.96
C ASP A 260 -15.59 -5.80 25.06
N ARG A 261 -14.41 -5.41 25.57
CA ARG A 261 -13.37 -4.67 24.82
C ARG A 261 -12.72 -5.60 23.78
N GLY A 262 -13.50 -6.00 22.79
CA GLY A 262 -13.02 -6.81 21.67
C GLY A 262 -12.21 -5.98 20.67
N THR A 263 -11.35 -6.65 19.90
CA THR A 263 -10.63 -6.02 18.79
C THR A 263 -11.59 -5.67 17.66
N LEU A 264 -11.46 -4.45 17.11
CA LEU A 264 -12.15 -4.06 15.88
C LEU A 264 -11.50 -4.77 14.69
N SER A 265 -12.04 -5.95 14.34
CA SER A 265 -11.55 -6.72 13.20
C SER A 265 -11.82 -6.00 11.87
N TYR A 266 -10.84 -6.02 10.97
CA TYR A 266 -10.92 -5.52 9.60
C TYR A 266 -12.11 -6.04 8.79
N ARG A 267 -12.69 -7.17 9.20
CA ARG A 267 -13.88 -7.77 8.57
C ARG A 267 -15.14 -6.90 8.69
N HIS A 268 -15.20 -6.05 9.73
CA HIS A 268 -16.27 -5.06 9.90
C HIS A 268 -15.99 -3.77 9.12
N LEU A 269 -14.81 -3.67 8.49
CA LEU A 269 -14.37 -2.47 7.80
C LEU A 269 -14.46 -2.73 6.30
N GLU A 270 -15.29 -1.92 5.66
CA GLU A 270 -15.31 -1.76 4.22
C GLU A 270 -14.42 -0.55 3.87
N PRO A 271 -13.48 -0.68 2.92
CA PRO A 271 -12.67 0.45 2.50
C PRO A 271 -13.54 1.61 2.01
N TYR A 272 -13.05 2.84 2.14
CA TYR A 272 -13.77 4.00 1.63
C TYR A 272 -14.13 3.84 0.15
N SER A 273 -15.41 4.02 -0.18
CA SER A 273 -16.03 3.63 -1.45
C SER A 273 -17.19 4.58 -1.81
N ARG A 274 -16.91 5.67 -2.54
CA ARG A 274 -17.94 6.62 -3.03
C ARG A 274 -18.16 6.46 -4.53
N GLY A 275 -17.08 6.30 -5.29
CA GLY A 275 -17.10 6.06 -6.73
C GLY A 275 -17.73 7.18 -7.56
N GLY A 276 -18.11 6.85 -8.80
CA GLY A 276 -18.76 7.78 -9.72
C GLY A 276 -17.94 9.05 -9.97
N ALA A 277 -18.60 10.21 -9.99
CA ALA A 277 -17.94 11.49 -10.24
C ALA A 277 -16.85 11.86 -9.20
N ALA A 278 -16.85 11.22 -8.02
CA ALA A 278 -15.83 11.46 -7.00
C ALA A 278 -14.43 10.95 -7.40
N CYS A 279 -14.33 10.08 -8.40
CA CYS A 279 -13.04 9.63 -8.94
C CYS A 279 -12.34 10.72 -9.77
N LEU A 280 -13.10 11.55 -10.47
CA LEU A 280 -12.61 12.47 -11.51
C LEU A 280 -11.61 13.55 -11.02
N PRO A 281 -11.69 14.07 -9.78
CA PRO A 281 -10.74 15.06 -9.28
C PRO A 281 -9.32 14.54 -9.04
N HIS A 282 -9.13 13.22 -8.97
CA HIS A 282 -7.83 12.63 -8.67
C HIS A 282 -6.95 12.52 -9.92
N ASP A 283 -5.77 13.14 -9.85
CA ASP A 283 -4.78 13.21 -10.94
C ASP A 283 -3.55 12.34 -10.70
N THR A 284 -3.55 11.54 -9.63
CA THR A 284 -2.49 10.59 -9.29
C THR A 284 -3.08 9.21 -8.97
N CYS A 285 -2.31 8.15 -9.21
CA CYS A 285 -2.69 6.78 -8.89
C CYS A 285 -3.05 6.60 -7.41
N LEU A 286 -2.20 7.11 -6.51
CA LEU A 286 -2.44 7.04 -5.06
C LEU A 286 -3.71 7.79 -4.66
N GLY A 287 -3.91 9.01 -5.16
CA GLY A 287 -5.14 9.77 -4.92
C GLY A 287 -6.38 9.02 -5.40
N CYS A 288 -6.32 8.48 -6.62
CA CYS A 288 -7.42 7.71 -7.22
C CYS A 288 -7.83 6.51 -6.36
N LEU A 289 -6.85 5.75 -5.85
CA LEU A 289 -7.09 4.55 -5.07
C LEU A 289 -7.31 4.80 -3.56
N THR A 290 -7.51 6.07 -3.15
CA THR A 290 -8.13 6.35 -1.84
C THR A 290 -9.59 5.91 -1.78
N ASP A 291 -10.24 5.79 -2.95
CA ASP A 291 -11.60 5.29 -3.10
C ASP A 291 -11.59 3.93 -3.83
N ALA A 292 -12.09 2.90 -3.16
CA ALA A 292 -12.09 1.52 -3.64
C ALA A 292 -13.02 1.26 -4.84
N LEU A 293 -13.91 2.21 -5.16
CA LEU A 293 -14.75 2.19 -6.36
C LEU A 293 -14.16 3.02 -7.51
N CYS A 294 -12.92 3.47 -7.39
CA CYS A 294 -12.17 4.07 -8.47
C CYS A 294 -11.10 3.13 -9.01
N GLN A 295 -10.62 3.41 -10.22
CA GLN A 295 -9.55 2.67 -10.88
C GLN A 295 -8.63 3.65 -11.61
N TRP A 296 -7.33 3.37 -11.61
CA TRP A 296 -6.35 4.22 -12.28
C TRP A 296 -5.99 3.67 -13.66
N CYS A 297 -5.99 4.52 -14.68
CA CYS A 297 -5.55 4.18 -16.03
C CYS A 297 -4.16 4.78 -16.31
N PRO A 298 -3.07 3.97 -16.31
CA PRO A 298 -1.72 4.49 -16.52
C PRO A 298 -1.52 5.13 -17.89
N GLY A 299 -2.14 4.58 -18.94
CA GLY A 299 -1.95 5.04 -20.32
C GLY A 299 -2.49 6.45 -20.60
N SER A 300 -3.59 6.81 -19.95
CA SER A 300 -4.22 8.14 -20.04
C SER A 300 -3.92 9.04 -18.84
N ALA A 301 -3.30 8.51 -17.78
CA ALA A 301 -3.11 9.18 -16.49
C ALA A 301 -4.42 9.76 -15.92
N THR A 302 -5.50 8.97 -15.97
CA THR A 302 -6.83 9.38 -15.48
C THR A 302 -7.39 8.41 -14.47
N CYS A 303 -8.03 8.95 -13.44
CA CYS A 303 -8.84 8.19 -12.50
C CYS A 303 -10.27 8.03 -13.05
N LEU A 304 -10.78 6.80 -13.08
CA LEU A 304 -12.11 6.48 -13.60
C LEU A 304 -12.94 5.68 -12.59
N PRO A 305 -14.28 5.70 -12.67
CA PRO A 305 -15.12 4.85 -11.86
C PRO A 305 -14.95 3.37 -12.21
N ARG A 306 -14.86 2.52 -11.19
CA ARG A 306 -14.72 1.07 -11.31
C ARG A 306 -16.03 0.38 -11.73
N ASP A 307 -17.18 0.97 -11.46
CA ASP A 307 -18.47 0.36 -11.82
C ASP A 307 -19.02 0.83 -13.18
N ASP A 308 -18.34 1.73 -13.89
CA ASP A 308 -18.76 2.20 -15.23
C ASP A 308 -18.25 1.26 -16.33
N PRO A 309 -19.11 0.47 -17.01
CA PRO A 309 -18.69 -0.43 -18.08
C PRO A 309 -18.05 0.29 -19.28
N LYS A 310 -18.29 1.59 -19.45
CA LYS A 310 -17.68 2.42 -20.50
C LYS A 310 -16.30 2.95 -20.13
N ALA A 311 -15.95 2.96 -18.85
CA ALA A 311 -14.62 3.33 -18.39
C ALA A 311 -13.62 2.22 -18.74
N VAL A 312 -12.96 2.38 -19.90
CA VAL A 312 -11.93 1.49 -20.43
C VAL A 312 -10.60 2.22 -20.40
N CYS A 313 -9.56 1.60 -19.84
CA CYS A 313 -8.21 2.12 -19.94
C CYS A 313 -7.66 1.82 -21.34
N LEU A 314 -7.53 2.87 -22.14
CA LEU A 314 -6.90 2.81 -23.45
C LEU A 314 -5.41 3.08 -23.31
N GLY A 315 -4.58 2.40 -24.11
CA GLY A 315 -3.16 2.73 -24.25
C GLY A 315 -2.99 4.17 -24.78
N GLY A 316 -1.91 4.83 -24.37
CA GLY A 316 -1.57 6.16 -24.88
C GLY A 316 -1.37 6.18 -26.40
N ALA A 317 -1.38 7.37 -27.00
CA ALA A 317 -1.36 7.57 -28.45
C ALA A 317 -0.12 7.06 -29.22
N GLY A 318 0.81 6.36 -28.55
CA GLY A 318 2.04 5.81 -29.14
C GLY A 318 2.07 4.28 -29.09
N SER A 319 1.96 3.65 -30.27
CA SER A 319 2.22 2.23 -30.56
C SER A 319 1.51 1.21 -29.66
N GLY A 320 0.20 1.07 -29.86
CA GLY A 320 -0.60 -0.03 -29.32
C GLY A 320 -1.95 0.47 -28.82
N ALA A 321 -2.91 0.67 -29.72
CA ALA A 321 -4.31 1.00 -29.38
C ALA A 321 -5.05 -0.20 -28.75
N GLY A 322 -4.39 -0.86 -27.78
CA GLY A 322 -4.92 -1.98 -27.02
C GLY A 322 -5.61 -1.51 -25.76
N ARG A 323 -6.50 -2.37 -25.23
CA ARG A 323 -7.04 -2.22 -23.88
C ARG A 323 -5.93 -2.56 -22.89
N HIS A 324 -5.67 -1.68 -21.94
CA HIS A 324 -4.77 -1.94 -20.82
C HIS A 324 -5.59 -2.32 -19.59
N PHE A 325 -5.01 -3.14 -18.72
CA PHE A 325 -5.61 -3.39 -17.42
C PHE A 325 -5.50 -2.13 -16.54
N PRO A 326 -6.58 -1.73 -15.85
CA PRO A 326 -6.52 -0.65 -14.87
C PRO A 326 -5.73 -1.10 -13.64
N VAL A 327 -5.06 -0.16 -12.98
CA VAL A 327 -4.48 -0.39 -11.66
C VAL A 327 -5.61 -0.35 -10.62
N LEU A 328 -5.79 -1.47 -9.91
CA LEU A 328 -6.79 -1.65 -8.86
C LEU A 328 -6.16 -1.82 -7.48
N ASP A 329 -4.88 -2.21 -7.43
CA ASP A 329 -4.14 -2.41 -6.19
C ASP A 329 -3.25 -1.19 -5.90
N ILE A 330 -3.29 -0.69 -4.67
CA ILE A 330 -2.50 0.48 -4.25
C ILE A 330 -0.99 0.23 -4.37
N GLY A 331 -0.54 -1.01 -4.16
CA GLY A 331 0.86 -1.42 -4.29
C GLY A 331 1.38 -1.41 -5.73
N GLU A 332 0.50 -1.38 -6.73
CA GLU A 332 0.87 -1.24 -8.14
C GLU A 332 1.04 0.24 -8.55
N CYS A 333 0.70 1.20 -7.68
CA CYS A 333 0.95 2.62 -7.95
C CYS A 333 2.45 2.94 -7.91
N HIS A 334 2.93 3.62 -8.95
CA HIS A 334 4.28 4.17 -8.95
C HIS A 334 4.40 5.38 -8.02
N THR A 335 5.47 5.40 -7.23
CA THR A 335 5.82 6.53 -6.35
C THR A 335 7.08 7.21 -6.82
N CYS A 336 7.28 8.48 -6.47
CA CYS A 336 8.47 9.24 -6.87
C CYS A 336 9.77 8.50 -6.52
N GLU A 337 9.83 7.89 -5.34
CA GLU A 337 11.02 7.18 -4.84
C GLU A 337 11.45 5.98 -5.70
N GLN A 338 10.55 5.42 -6.51
CA GLN A 338 10.88 4.32 -7.43
C GLN A 338 11.68 4.80 -8.65
N HIS A 339 11.71 6.11 -8.93
CA HIS A 339 12.48 6.66 -10.04
C HIS A 339 13.95 6.87 -9.64
N ILE A 340 14.80 5.98 -10.13
CA ILE A 340 16.26 6.04 -9.90
C ILE A 340 17.02 6.95 -10.87
N TYR A 341 16.32 7.54 -11.86
CA TYR A 341 16.91 8.44 -12.85
C TYR A 341 16.21 9.80 -12.84
N CYS A 342 17.01 10.88 -12.88
CA CYS A 342 16.49 12.25 -12.86
C CYS A 342 15.44 12.53 -13.95
N SER A 343 15.70 12.13 -15.19
CA SER A 343 14.77 12.40 -16.29
C SER A 343 13.42 11.71 -16.11
N ALA A 344 13.42 10.46 -15.60
CA ALA A 344 12.21 9.72 -15.30
C ALA A 344 11.46 10.33 -14.10
N CYS A 345 12.19 10.69 -13.04
CA CYS A 345 11.66 11.35 -11.85
C CYS A 345 10.92 12.65 -12.22
N VAL A 346 11.61 13.55 -12.92
CA VAL A 346 11.05 14.85 -13.30
C VAL A 346 9.91 14.68 -14.32
N GLY A 347 10.03 13.72 -15.24
CA GLY A 347 8.97 13.40 -16.20
C GLY A 347 7.68 12.92 -15.54
N ALA A 348 7.76 12.31 -14.35
CA ALA A 348 6.62 11.89 -13.54
C ALA A 348 6.02 13.01 -12.67
N GLY A 349 6.49 14.27 -12.82
CA GLY A 349 6.01 15.40 -12.02
C GLY A 349 6.60 15.48 -10.59
N CYS A 350 7.65 14.71 -10.32
CA CYS A 350 8.42 14.71 -9.08
C CYS A 350 9.60 15.70 -9.14
N GLU A 351 10.39 15.79 -8.06
CA GLU A 351 11.63 16.57 -8.00
C GLU A 351 12.84 15.70 -7.67
N TRP A 352 13.97 16.02 -8.29
CA TRP A 352 15.21 15.25 -8.15
C TRP A 352 16.23 15.98 -7.29
N LEU A 353 16.78 15.28 -6.31
CA LEU A 353 17.84 15.75 -5.43
C LEU A 353 19.21 15.31 -5.98
N PRO A 354 19.96 16.19 -6.66
CA PRO A 354 21.18 15.81 -7.36
C PRO A 354 22.25 15.23 -6.41
N ASP A 355 22.44 15.82 -5.23
CA ASP A 355 23.46 15.39 -4.26
C ASP A 355 23.11 14.07 -3.58
N LYS A 356 21.82 13.76 -3.49
CA LYS A 356 21.31 12.53 -2.87
C LYS A 356 21.04 11.42 -3.88
N ALA A 357 21.00 11.76 -5.18
CA ALA A 357 20.53 10.88 -6.24
C ALA A 357 19.16 10.26 -5.90
N HIS A 358 18.26 11.09 -5.35
CA HIS A 358 16.98 10.67 -4.80
C HIS A 358 15.84 11.43 -5.46
N CYS A 359 14.75 10.73 -5.76
CA CYS A 359 13.54 11.32 -6.31
C CYS A 359 12.49 11.47 -5.22
N SER A 360 11.94 12.67 -5.07
CA SER A 360 10.95 13.03 -4.07
C SER A 360 9.73 13.68 -4.70
N ARG A 361 8.62 13.75 -3.97
CA ARG A 361 7.48 14.56 -4.39
C ARG A 361 7.90 16.03 -4.47
N ARG A 362 7.40 16.70 -5.51
CA ARG A 362 7.66 18.13 -5.75
C ARG A 362 7.25 19.02 -4.58
N GLY A 363 8.10 20.02 -4.29
CA GLY A 363 7.89 21.06 -3.28
C GLY A 363 8.38 20.70 -1.88
N ARG A 364 9.12 19.59 -1.72
CA ARG A 364 9.60 19.12 -0.42
C ARG A 364 10.99 19.64 -0.08
N PHE A 365 11.81 19.93 -1.08
CA PHE A 365 13.19 20.36 -0.88
C PHE A 365 13.53 21.60 -1.69
N THR A 366 14.37 22.46 -1.11
CA THR A 366 14.92 23.62 -1.81
C THR A 366 16.07 23.19 -2.73
N GLY A 367 16.16 23.80 -3.92
CA GLY A 367 17.23 23.49 -4.89
C GLY A 367 17.08 22.16 -5.64
N ALA A 368 15.93 21.48 -5.51
CA ALA A 368 15.64 20.27 -6.28
C ALA A 368 15.41 20.57 -7.77
N ILE A 369 15.83 19.64 -8.64
CA ILE A 369 15.64 19.73 -10.08
C ILE A 369 14.20 19.32 -10.42
N THR A 370 13.48 20.19 -11.12
CA THR A 370 12.08 19.97 -11.53
C THR A 370 11.89 20.08 -13.05
N LEU A 371 12.97 20.25 -13.81
CA LEU A 371 12.94 20.39 -15.27
C LEU A 371 13.88 19.38 -15.93
N PRO A 372 13.44 18.64 -16.98
CA PRO A 372 14.25 17.57 -17.56
C PRO A 372 15.62 18.00 -18.09
N HIS A 373 15.73 19.23 -18.61
CA HIS A 373 16.98 19.75 -19.18
C HIS A 373 18.04 20.09 -18.12
N ALA A 374 17.63 20.27 -16.85
CA ALA A 374 18.55 20.48 -15.74
C ALA A 374 19.08 19.16 -15.14
N CYS A 375 18.63 18.01 -15.65
CA CYS A 375 19.09 16.72 -15.17
C CYS A 375 20.56 16.43 -15.58
N PRO A 376 21.39 15.98 -14.63
CA PRO A 376 22.74 15.54 -14.97
C PRO A 376 22.71 14.24 -15.79
N ALA A 377 23.76 14.01 -16.59
CA ALA A 377 23.92 12.75 -17.31
C ALA A 377 23.99 11.55 -16.32
N PRO A 378 23.31 10.43 -16.59
CA PRO A 378 23.41 9.22 -15.77
C PRO A 378 24.84 8.71 -15.66
N CYS A 379 25.21 8.10 -14.52
CA CYS A 379 26.59 7.64 -14.25
C CYS A 379 27.18 6.80 -15.39
N HIS A 380 26.40 5.86 -15.95
CA HIS A 380 26.85 4.97 -17.03
C HIS A 380 27.16 5.70 -18.36
N ARG A 381 26.71 6.95 -18.53
CA ARG A 381 26.95 7.77 -19.73
C ARG A 381 28.06 8.81 -19.55
N ARG A 382 28.66 8.93 -18.36
CA ARG A 382 29.68 9.94 -18.06
C ARG A 382 31.05 9.48 -18.60
N PRO A 383 31.69 10.18 -19.55
CA PRO A 383 32.81 9.62 -20.30
C PRO A 383 34.12 9.49 -19.49
N THR A 384 34.35 10.34 -18.49
CA THR A 384 35.64 10.41 -17.77
C THR A 384 35.47 10.31 -16.26
N CYS A 385 36.52 9.88 -15.55
CA CYS A 385 36.55 9.85 -14.08
C CYS A 385 36.20 11.22 -13.47
N ALA A 386 36.76 12.31 -14.02
CA ALA A 386 36.47 13.68 -13.61
C ALA A 386 34.97 14.02 -13.74
N THR A 387 34.33 13.67 -14.87
CA THR A 387 32.89 13.88 -15.02
C THR A 387 32.05 12.95 -14.14
N CYS A 388 32.55 11.74 -13.85
CA CYS A 388 31.86 10.76 -13.02
C CYS A 388 31.79 11.22 -11.56
N LEU A 389 32.93 11.61 -10.98
CA LEU A 389 33.06 11.97 -9.58
C LEU A 389 32.79 13.46 -9.31
N GLY A 390 33.01 14.33 -10.30
CA GLY A 390 32.88 15.78 -10.15
C GLY A 390 31.47 16.35 -10.34
N VAL A 391 30.49 15.52 -10.72
CA VAL A 391 29.09 15.94 -10.88
C VAL A 391 28.22 15.19 -9.88
N PRO A 392 27.26 15.86 -9.20
CA PRO A 392 26.32 15.22 -8.28
C PRO A 392 25.61 14.00 -8.90
N GLY A 393 25.28 13.01 -8.07
CA GLY A 393 24.59 11.79 -8.53
C GLY A 393 25.11 10.47 -7.94
N ARG A 394 25.99 10.52 -6.93
CA ARG A 394 26.52 9.33 -6.21
C ARG A 394 27.08 8.26 -7.16
N CYS A 395 27.86 8.68 -8.14
CA CYS A 395 28.53 7.76 -9.06
C CYS A 395 29.83 7.24 -8.44
N ALA A 396 30.16 5.98 -8.76
CA ALA A 396 31.47 5.40 -8.52
C ALA A 396 32.16 5.09 -9.84
N TRP A 397 33.48 5.24 -9.85
CA TRP A 397 34.34 4.96 -10.98
C TRP A 397 35.34 3.88 -10.60
N CYS A 398 35.37 2.79 -11.37
CA CYS A 398 36.43 1.80 -11.25
C CYS A 398 37.57 2.16 -12.21
N SER A 399 38.74 2.51 -11.68
CA SER A 399 39.91 2.88 -12.49
C SER A 399 40.42 1.74 -13.36
N GLU A 400 40.33 0.51 -12.86
CA GLU A 400 40.89 -0.69 -13.50
C GLU A 400 40.04 -1.15 -14.70
N THR A 401 38.72 -1.17 -14.54
CA THR A 401 37.79 -1.62 -15.61
C THR A 401 37.21 -0.48 -16.43
N GLN A 402 37.45 0.78 -16.04
CA GLN A 402 36.81 1.98 -16.60
C GLN A 402 35.27 1.89 -16.54
N VAL A 403 34.73 1.08 -15.62
CA VAL A 403 33.30 0.88 -15.41
C VAL A 403 32.75 1.95 -14.48
N ARG A 404 31.51 2.37 -14.76
CA ARG A 404 30.79 3.44 -14.08
C ARG A 404 29.49 2.91 -13.53
N VAL A 405 29.30 3.05 -12.23
CA VAL A 405 28.10 2.57 -11.54
C VAL A 405 27.50 3.67 -10.67
N SER A 406 26.20 3.61 -10.44
CA SER A 406 25.52 4.41 -9.41
C SER A 406 25.55 3.66 -8.09
N VAL A 407 25.89 4.34 -6.99
CA VAL A 407 25.89 3.76 -5.65
C VAL A 407 24.67 4.27 -4.89
N SER A 408 23.73 3.37 -4.59
CA SER A 408 22.62 3.63 -3.68
C SER A 408 22.90 2.98 -2.33
N LEU A 409 22.71 3.71 -1.23
CA LEU A 409 22.86 3.18 0.13
C LEU A 409 21.55 2.56 0.66
N SER A 410 20.45 2.65 -0.08
CA SER A 410 19.12 2.13 0.31
C SER A 410 18.92 0.66 -0.04
N LEU A 411 19.82 0.09 -0.85
CA LEU A 411 19.85 -1.31 -1.26
C LEU A 411 21.27 -1.81 -1.05
N SER A 412 21.45 -2.80 -0.18
CA SER A 412 22.73 -3.45 0.10
C SER A 412 23.31 -4.26 -1.08
N LEU A 413 23.04 -3.86 -2.32
CA LEU A 413 23.45 -4.55 -3.54
C LEU A 413 24.14 -3.57 -4.49
N ILE A 414 25.48 -3.63 -4.51
CA ILE A 414 26.28 -3.09 -5.60
C ILE A 414 26.05 -4.02 -6.81
N TYR A 415 25.24 -3.60 -7.76
CA TYR A 415 25.06 -4.35 -9.02
C TYR A 415 26.28 -4.11 -9.92
N ILE A 416 27.30 -4.96 -9.81
CA ILE A 416 28.40 -5.04 -10.77
C ILE A 416 27.97 -6.00 -11.87
N LYS A 417 27.37 -5.46 -12.95
CA LYS A 417 27.15 -6.26 -14.17
C LYS A 417 28.43 -6.20 -15.00
N SER A 418 29.32 -7.18 -14.81
CA SER A 418 30.37 -7.48 -15.79
C SER A 418 29.69 -7.94 -17.09
N ARG A 419 30.23 -7.52 -18.23
CA ARG A 419 29.91 -8.16 -19.52
C ARG A 419 30.31 -9.63 -19.50
#